data_AF-A0A9E3GKV1-F1
#
_entry.id   AF-A0A9E3GKV1-F1
#
_cell.length_a   1.000
_cell.length_b   1.000
_cell.length_c   1.000
_cell.angle_alpha   90.00
_cell.angle_beta   90.00
_cell.angle_gamma   90.00
#
_symmetry.space_group_name_H-M   'P 1'
#
loop_
_entity.id
_entity.type
_entity.pdbx_description
1 polymer ?
#
loop_
_entity_poly.entity_id
_entity_poly.type
_entity_poly.pdbx_seq_one_letter_code
_entity_poly.pdbx_strand_id
1 'polypeptide(L)' 'MAFGMSIMMSFIISLMNIGFVDNFFLIWIRAWIPAFFIALIPAFFMGKLARSVLSKIIDR' A
#
# COMPACT_ATOMS: atom_id res chain seq x y z
N MET A 1 9.12 8.97 0.07
CA MET A 1 7.68 9.35 0.14
C MET A 1 6.75 8.14 0.38
N ALA A 2 6.92 7.00 -0.28
CA ALA A 2 6.00 5.84 -0.16
C ALA A 2 6.00 5.10 1.20
N PHE A 3 7.15 5.05 1.91
CA PHE A 3 7.27 4.27 3.15
C PHE A 3 6.48 4.85 4.33
N GLY A 4 6.50 6.18 4.52
CA GLY A 4 5.71 6.84 5.55
C GLY A 4 4.21 6.72 5.31
N MET A 5 3.78 6.80 4.04
CA MET A 5 2.38 6.60 3.67
C MET A 5 1.91 5.16 3.87
N SER A 6 2.75 4.15 3.58
CA SER A 6 2.34 2.74 3.79
C SER A 6 2.16 2.42 5.27
N ILE A 7 2.99 2.98 6.15
CA ILE A 7 2.87 2.80 7.61
C ILE A 7 1.62 3.53 8.11
N MET A 8 1.47 4.83 7.82
CA MET A 8 0.34 5.61 8.32
C MET A 8 -1.02 5.10 7.80
N MET A 9 -1.16 4.89 6.49
CA MET A 9 -2.45 4.51 5.92
C MET A 9 -2.85 3.11 6.37
N SER A 10 -1.91 2.16 6.45
CA SER A 10 -2.25 0.82 6.96
C SER A 10 -2.67 0.87 8.43
N PHE A 11 -2.01 1.69 9.25
CA PHE A 11 -2.34 1.84 10.67
C PHE A 11 -3.74 2.42 10.86
N ILE A 12 -4.04 3.52 10.15
CA ILE A 12 -5.36 4.19 10.23
C ILE A 12 -6.47 3.27 9.71
N ILE A 13 -6.27 2.59 8.58
CA ILE A 13 -7.27 1.68 8.02
C ILE A 13 -7.51 0.49 8.94
N SER A 14 -6.46 -0.11 9.50
CA SER A 14 -6.60 -1.18 10.48
C SER A 14 -7.34 -0.69 11.73
N LEU A 15 -7.04 0.53 12.21
CA LEU A 15 -7.71 1.11 13.36
C LEU A 15 -9.21 1.32 13.10
N MET A 16 -9.57 1.80 11.90
CA MET A 16 -10.97 2.00 11.51
C MET A 16 -11.74 0.68 11.35
N ASN A 17 -11.09 -0.38 10.87
CA ASN A 17 -11.77 -1.65 10.58
C ASN A 17 -11.97 -2.51 11.83
N ILE A 18 -10.94 -2.60 12.67
CA ILE A 18 -10.87 -3.58 13.77
C ILE A 18 -11.07 -2.88 15.13
N GLY A 19 -10.87 -1.56 15.21
CA GLY A 19 -10.86 -0.82 16.47
C GLY A 19 -9.57 -1.03 17.28
N PHE A 20 -9.50 -0.41 18.47
CA PHE A 20 -8.35 -0.53 19.37
C PHE A 20 -8.53 -1.76 20.29
N VAL A 21 -8.14 -2.92 19.78
CA VAL A 21 -8.17 -4.22 20.50
C VAL A 21 -6.83 -4.50 21.18
N ASP A 22 -6.81 -5.33 22.23
CA ASP A 22 -5.60 -5.61 23.04
C ASP A 22 -4.38 -6.07 22.22
N ASN A 23 -4.62 -6.80 21.11
CA ASN A 23 -3.58 -7.28 20.19
C ASN A 23 -3.46 -6.47 18.89
N PHE A 24 -4.02 -5.26 18.83
CA PHE A 24 -4.10 -4.45 17.61
C PHE A 24 -2.73 -4.26 16.93
N PHE A 25 -1.71 -3.85 17.69
CA PHE A 25 -0.37 -3.62 17.16
C PHE A 25 0.25 -4.90 16.58
N LEU A 26 0.05 -6.04 17.24
CA LEU A 26 0.59 -7.33 16.79
C LEU A 26 -0.09 -7.79 15.50
N ILE A 27 -1.41 -7.64 15.42
CA ILE A 27 -2.20 -7.96 14.22
C ILE A 27 -1.80 -7.05 13.06
N TRP A 28 -1.66 -5.75 13.32
CA TRP A 28 -1.28 -4.76 12.33
C TRP A 28 0.12 -5.04 11.76
N ILE A 29 1.14 -5.24 12.60
CA ILE A 29 2.51 -5.54 12.13
C ILE A 29 2.54 -6.84 11.32
N ARG A 30 1.84 -7.88 11.80
CA ARG A 30 1.80 -9.20 11.13
C ARG A 30 1.09 -9.15 9.78
N ALA A 31 0.14 -8.23 9.59
CA ALA A 31 -0.51 -7.97 8.31
C ALA A 31 0.32 -7.03 7.41
N TRP A 32 0.93 -6.00 7.99
CA TRP A 32 1.63 -4.95 7.25
C TRP A 32 2.94 -5.43 6.62
N ILE A 33 3.77 -6.18 7.36
CA ILE A 33 5.06 -6.68 6.85
C ILE A 33 4.88 -7.49 5.55
N PRO A 34 4.07 -8.56 5.49
CA PRO A 34 3.91 -9.33 4.26
C PRO A 34 3.25 -8.50 3.15
N ALA A 35 2.28 -7.65 3.48
CA ALA A 35 1.63 -6.77 2.51
C ALA A 35 2.62 -5.79 1.86
N PHE A 36 3.58 -5.27 2.62
CA PHE A 36 4.62 -4.37 2.11
C PHE A 36 5.51 -5.06 1.08
N PHE A 37 5.95 -6.30 1.34
CA PHE A 37 6.76 -7.06 0.38
C PHE A 37 5.97 -7.42 -0.88
N ILE A 38 4.71 -7.84 -0.72
CA ILE A 38 3.84 -8.15 -1.86
C ILE A 38 3.61 -6.90 -2.72
N ALA A 39 3.50 -5.72 -2.12
CA ALA A 39 3.28 -4.45 -2.82
C ALA A 39 4.48 -3.97 -3.66
N LEU A 40 5.70 -4.46 -3.40
CA LEU A 40 6.88 -4.11 -4.21
C LEU A 40 6.77 -4.63 -5.65
N ILE A 41 6.14 -5.78 -5.84
CA ILE A 41 5.93 -6.38 -7.16
C ILE A 41 5.08 -5.44 -8.05
N PRO A 42 3.82 -5.11 -7.71
CA PRO A 42 3.01 -4.21 -8.51
C PRO A 42 3.61 -2.81 -8.58
N ALA A 43 4.29 -2.30 -7.54
CA ALA A 43 4.94 -0.99 -7.61
C ALA A 43 5.97 -0.89 -8.73
N PHE A 44 6.73 -1.96 -9.00
CA PHE A 44 7.68 -2.01 -10.10
C PHE A 44 6.99 -2.02 -11.47
N PHE A 45 5.89 -2.75 -11.62
CA PHE A 45 5.13 -2.82 -12.87
C PHE A 45 4.29 -1.56 -13.13
N MET A 46 3.76 -0.92 -12.08
CA MET A 46 2.89 0.26 -12.16
C MET A 46 3.59 1.42 -12.86
N GLY A 47 4.91 1.59 -12.69
CA GLY A 47 5.66 2.63 -13.38
C GLY A 47 5.66 2.48 -14.91
N LYS A 48 5.78 1.24 -15.41
CA LYS A 48 5.68 0.95 -16.86
C LYS A 48 4.24 1.10 -17.36
N LEU A 49 3.28 0.61 -16.58
CA LEU A 49 1.85 0.73 -16.87
C LEU A 49 1.42 2.19 -16.96
N ALA A 50 1.77 3.02 -15.99
CA ALA A 50 1.44 4.44 -15.97
C ALA A 50 1.97 5.17 -17.20
N ARG A 51 3.21 4.88 -17.63
CA ARG A 51 3.78 5.46 -18.85
C ARG A 51 3.03 5.01 -20.11
N SER A 52 2.68 3.72 -20.20
CA SER A 52 1.93 3.18 -21.34
C SER A 52 0.51 3.74 -21.45
N VAL A 53 -0.15 3.96 -20.31
CA VAL A 53 -1.47 4.60 -20.26
C VAL A 53 -1.36 6.07 -20.63
N LEU A 54 -0.39 6.79 -20.06
CA LEU A 54 -0.19 8.21 -20.33
C LEU A 54 0.13 8.48 -21.81
N SER A 55 0.98 7.66 -22.43
CA SER A 55 1.30 7.82 -23.85
C SER A 55 0.07 7.60 -24.74
N LYS A 56 -0.79 6.63 -24.42
CA LYS A 56 -2.05 6.41 -25.16
C LYS A 56 -3.07 7.55 -25.01
N ILE A 57 -3.01 8.31 -23.92
CA ILE A 57 -3.89 9.45 -23.67
C ILE A 57 -3.37 10.71 -24.37
N ILE A 58 -2.05 10.91 -24.39
CA ILE A 58 -1.41 12.08 -25.03
C ILE A 58 -1.42 11.97 -26.56
N ASP A 59 -1.34 10.75 -27.13
CA ASP A 59 -1.43 10.52 -28.58
C ASP A 59 -2.88 10.49 -29.12
N ARG A 60 -3.88 10.82 -28.30
CA ARG A 60 -5.27 11.05 -28.73
C ARG A 60 -5.60 12.54 -28.72
#